data_AF-A0A1B2YN46-F1
#
_entry.id   AF-A0A1B2YN46-F1
#
_cell.length_a   1.000
_cell.length_b   1.000
_cell.length_c   1.000
_cell.angle_alpha   90.00
_cell.angle_beta   90.00
_cell.angle_gamma   90.00
#
_symmetry.space_group_name_H-M   'P 1'
#
loop_
_entity.id
_entity.type
_entity.pdbx_description
1 polymer ?
#
loop_
_entity_poly.entity_id
_entity_poly.type
_entity_poly.pdbx_seq_one_letter_code
_entity_poly.pdbx_strand_id
1 'polypeptide(L)'
;MHQETLQYFDPFYDQISYNYSGSVQLEEILHFLDLAFPKWKTNCGLGAFAPEFVNWLLEHTSESFQDDSFLNFLNLLYLEIADEYSKYEESQAFSFDLECIKYFPEDSETSYDALSGFEYKVELEKFKASRREINAFDFIF
;
A
#
# COMPACT_ATOMS: atom_id res chain seq x y z
N MET A 1 11.91 -21.23 -11.10
CA MET A 1 10.80 -20.31 -11.41
C MET A 1 11.06 -19.08 -10.56
N HIS A 2 11.84 -18.15 -11.11
CA HIS A 2 12.16 -16.90 -10.41
C HIS A 2 10.91 -16.04 -10.49
N GLN A 3 10.27 -15.78 -9.35
CA GLN A 3 9.45 -14.58 -9.23
C GLN A 3 10.42 -13.43 -9.39
N GLU A 4 10.55 -12.90 -10.61
CA GLU A 4 10.98 -11.53 -10.79
C GLU A 4 9.93 -10.70 -10.06
N THR A 5 10.23 -10.34 -8.81
CA THR A 5 9.67 -9.14 -8.21
C THR A 5 9.96 -8.05 -9.23
N LEU A 6 8.94 -7.67 -10.01
CA LEU A 6 8.91 -6.38 -10.66
C LEU A 6 9.13 -5.39 -9.52
N GLN A 7 10.38 -5.01 -9.29
CA GLN A 7 10.75 -3.88 -8.47
C GLN A 7 10.25 -2.69 -9.28
N TYR A 8 8.95 -2.44 -9.15
CA TYR A 8 8.34 -1.21 -9.60
C TYR A 8 9.15 -0.13 -8.88
N PHE A 9 9.83 0.72 -9.65
CA PHE A 9 10.49 1.91 -9.12
C PHE A 9 9.40 2.74 -8.45
N ASP A 10 9.28 2.59 -7.14
CA ASP A 10 8.41 3.42 -6.33
C ASP A 10 9.24 4.62 -5.87
N PRO A 11 9.01 5.83 -6.42
CA PRO A 11 9.82 6.99 -6.09
C PRO A 11 9.72 7.37 -4.61
N PHE A 12 8.61 7.06 -3.95
CA PHE A 12 8.45 7.28 -2.51
C PHE A 12 9.28 6.29 -1.71
N TYR A 13 9.33 5.02 -2.12
CA TYR A 13 10.22 4.04 -1.47
C TYR A 13 11.68 4.48 -1.54
N ASP A 14 12.16 4.89 -2.72
CA ASP A 14 13.53 5.34 -2.90
C ASP A 14 13.82 6.58 -2.04
N GLN A 15 12.88 7.53 -1.98
CA GLN A 15 12.97 8.71 -1.13
C GLN A 15 13.03 8.35 0.36
N ILE A 16 12.18 7.43 0.82
CA ILE A 16 12.16 6.94 2.19
C ILE A 16 13.48 6.25 2.53
N SER A 17 13.92 5.33 1.67
CA SER A 17 15.17 4.58 1.82
C SER A 17 16.37 5.51 1.96
N TYR A 18 16.45 6.52 1.10
CA TYR A 18 17.59 7.43 1.06
C TYR A 18 17.61 8.42 2.23
N ASN A 19 16.46 8.98 2.61
CA ASN A 19 16.40 10.09 3.57
C ASN A 19 16.10 9.65 5.02
N TYR A 20 15.43 8.52 5.21
CA TYR A 20 14.82 8.16 6.50
C TYR A 20 15.19 6.76 7.00
N SER A 21 15.93 5.97 6.23
CA SER A 21 16.37 4.64 6.67
C SER A 21 17.15 4.72 8.00
N GLY A 22 16.74 3.90 8.97
CA GLY A 22 17.27 3.90 10.34
C GLY A 22 16.90 5.12 11.19
N SER A 23 15.97 5.97 10.74
CA SER A 23 15.45 7.07 11.56
C SER A 23 14.37 6.58 12.53
N VAL A 24 14.37 7.14 13.75
CA VAL A 24 13.33 6.86 14.75
C VAL A 24 11.94 7.24 14.23
N GLN A 25 11.83 8.34 13.47
CA GLN A 25 10.56 8.78 12.89
C GLN A 25 9.96 7.69 11.98
N LEU A 26 10.77 7.11 11.09
CA LEU A 26 10.34 6.01 10.23
C LEU A 26 10.00 4.76 11.04
N GLU A 27 10.84 4.38 12.01
CA GLU A 27 10.61 3.20 12.85
C GLU A 27 9.27 3.28 13.59
N GLU A 28 8.93 4.43 14.17
CA GLU A 28 7.65 4.63 14.86
C GLU A 28 6.45 4.57 13.90
N ILE A 29 6.56 5.13 12.69
CA ILE A 29 5.52 5.02 11.66
C ILE A 29 5.26 3.55 11.31
N LEU A 30 6.33 2.82 10.97
CA LEU A 30 6.23 1.41 10.57
C LEU A 30 5.68 0.56 11.72
N HIS A 31 6.17 0.80 12.95
CA HIS A 31 5.72 0.09 14.13
C HIS A 31 4.22 0.29 14.40
N PHE A 32 3.74 1.53 14.35
CA PHE A 32 2.33 1.81 14.60
C PHE A 32 1.43 1.23 13.50
N LEU A 33 1.86 1.29 12.24
CA LEU A 33 1.15 0.66 11.12
C LEU A 33 1.03 -0.86 11.29
N ASP A 34 2.12 -1.53 11.68
CA ASP A 34 2.10 -2.98 11.94
C ASP A 34 1.17 -3.34 13.11
N LEU A 35 1.06 -2.47 14.12
CA LEU A 35 0.19 -2.67 15.29
C LEU A 35 -1.29 -2.42 14.97
N ALA A 36 -1.60 -1.25 14.42
CA ALA A 36 -2.97 -0.76 14.25
C ALA A 36 -3.62 -1.26 12.95
N PHE A 37 -2.83 -1.49 11.90
CA PHE A 37 -3.32 -1.86 10.57
C PHE A 37 -2.55 -3.05 9.99
N PRO A 38 -2.63 -4.27 10.54
CA PRO A 38 -1.77 -5.41 10.16
C PRO A 38 -1.77 -5.82 8.69
N LYS A 39 -2.75 -5.34 7.90
CA LYS A 39 -2.89 -5.61 6.47
C LYS A 39 -2.39 -4.47 5.58
N TRP A 40 -1.81 -3.42 6.14
CA TRP A 40 -1.46 -2.20 5.40
C TRP A 40 -0.56 -2.45 4.18
N LYS A 41 0.26 -3.52 4.20
CA LYS A 41 1.14 -3.92 3.10
C LYS A 41 0.46 -4.72 1.98
N THR A 42 -0.75 -5.24 2.21
CA THR A 42 -1.46 -6.09 1.25
C THR A 42 -2.33 -5.26 0.31
N ASN A 43 -2.79 -5.87 -0.78
CA ASN A 43 -3.75 -5.25 -1.70
C ASN A 43 -5.13 -4.92 -1.08
N CYS A 44 -5.42 -5.40 0.13
CA CYS A 44 -6.65 -5.03 0.85
C CYS A 44 -6.44 -3.97 1.93
N GLY A 45 -5.19 -3.54 2.17
CA GLY A 45 -4.85 -2.33 2.93
C GLY A 45 -4.33 -1.25 2.00
N LEU A 46 -3.17 -0.65 2.33
CA LEU A 46 -2.55 0.40 1.51
C LEU A 46 -1.80 -0.14 0.30
N GLY A 47 -1.50 -1.43 0.25
CA GLY A 47 -0.89 -2.11 -0.90
C GLY A 47 0.24 -1.31 -1.56
N ALA A 48 0.08 -1.03 -2.86
CA ALA A 48 1.05 -0.26 -3.64
C ALA A 48 1.15 1.24 -3.25
N PHE A 49 0.20 1.77 -2.48
CA PHE A 49 0.21 3.15 -1.97
C PHE A 49 0.88 3.25 -0.59
N ALA A 50 1.30 2.12 0.00
CA ALA A 50 1.98 2.10 1.29
C ALA A 50 3.21 3.04 1.35
N PRO A 51 4.09 3.10 0.32
CA PRO A 51 5.21 4.05 0.31
C PRO A 51 4.80 5.51 0.27
N GLU A 52 3.80 5.84 -0.56
CA GLU A 52 3.26 7.20 -0.64
C GLU A 52 2.70 7.65 0.71
N PHE A 53 1.92 6.80 1.37
CA PHE A 53 1.36 7.09 2.68
C PHE A 53 2.43 7.31 3.75
N VAL A 54 3.45 6.46 3.80
CA VAL A 54 4.56 6.60 4.75
C VAL A 54 5.36 7.87 4.46
N ASN A 55 5.62 8.19 3.20
CA ASN A 55 6.31 9.43 2.84
C ASN A 55 5.49 10.66 3.25
N TRP A 56 4.18 10.62 3.03
CA TRP A 56 3.26 11.68 3.46
C TRP A 56 3.34 11.89 4.98
N LEU A 57 3.30 10.83 5.78
CA LEU A 57 3.44 10.92 7.25
C LEU A 57 4.79 11.51 7.68
N LEU A 58 5.88 11.08 7.04
CA LEU A 58 7.21 11.61 7.32
C LEU A 58 7.28 13.11 7.07
N GLU A 59 6.71 13.58 5.97
CA GLU A 59 6.66 15.01 5.62
C GLU A 59 5.77 15.79 6.60
N HIS A 60 4.57 15.29 6.89
CA HIS A 60 3.56 16.00 7.69
C HIS A 60 3.87 16.03 9.19
N THR A 61 4.66 15.08 9.69
CA THR A 61 5.07 15.03 11.10
C THR A 61 6.50 15.53 11.33
N SER A 62 7.21 15.94 10.27
CA SER A 62 8.63 16.32 10.33
C SER A 62 8.92 17.49 11.27
N GLU A 63 8.12 18.56 11.21
CA GLU A 63 8.28 19.73 12.09
C GLU A 63 8.08 19.34 13.56
N SER A 64 7.01 18.60 13.88
CA SER A 64 6.76 18.14 15.25
C SER A 64 7.85 17.19 15.75
N PHE A 65 8.40 16.33 14.88
CA PHE A 65 9.52 15.46 15.24
C PHE A 65 10.79 16.25 15.59
N GLN A 66 11.03 17.40 14.95
CA GLN A 66 12.21 18.23 15.18
C GLN A 66 12.07 19.18 16.38
N ASP A 67 10.89 19.78 16.54
CA ASP A 67 10.72 20.95 17.40
C ASP A 67 9.91 20.67 18.68
N ASP A 68 9.14 19.57 18.74
CA ASP A 68 8.32 19.23 19.90
C ASP A 68 8.95 18.16 20.82
N SER A 69 8.31 17.95 21.97
CA SER A 69 8.59 16.76 22.77
C SER A 69 8.19 15.49 22.00
N PHE A 70 8.96 14.41 22.19
CA PHE A 70 8.67 13.12 21.54
C PHE A 70 7.24 12.62 21.78
N LEU A 71 6.66 12.87 22.97
CA LEU A 71 5.27 12.52 23.26
C LEU A 71 4.27 13.28 22.38
N ASN A 72 4.51 14.57 22.11
CA ASN A 72 3.64 15.36 21.25
C ASN A 72 3.76 14.90 19.79
N PHE A 73 4.98 14.62 19.33
CA PHE A 73 5.22 13.98 18.03
C PHE A 73 4.42 12.68 17.89
N LEU A 74 4.50 11.78 18.87
CA LEU A 74 3.75 10.50 18.82
C LEU A 74 2.23 10.72 18.80
N ASN A 75 1.73 11.66 19.61
CA ASN A 75 0.31 11.99 19.61
C ASN A 75 -0.15 12.51 18.25
N LEU A 76 0.61 13.41 17.63
CA LEU A 76 0.33 13.92 16.29
C LEU A 76 0.39 12.78 15.29
N LEU A 77 1.48 12.03 15.25
CA LEU A 77 1.69 10.93 14.33
C LEU A 77 0.53 9.92 14.34
N TYR A 78 0.12 9.47 15.53
CA TYR A 78 -0.94 8.47 15.64
C TYR A 78 -2.31 9.04 15.25
N LEU A 79 -2.55 10.33 15.48
CA LEU A 79 -3.75 11.02 15.03
C LEU A 79 -3.78 11.14 13.51
N GLU A 80 -2.68 11.58 12.89
CA GLU A 80 -2.56 11.67 11.42
C GLU A 80 -2.75 10.31 10.76
N ILE A 81 -2.16 9.24 11.32
CA ILE A 81 -2.38 7.88 10.80
C ILE A 81 -3.86 7.50 10.92
N ALA A 82 -4.49 7.71 12.09
CA ALA A 82 -5.88 7.32 12.30
C ALA A 82 -6.86 8.09 11.40
N ASP A 83 -6.57 9.37 11.11
CA ASP A 83 -7.46 10.25 10.33
C ASP A 83 -7.31 10.03 8.82
N GLU A 84 -6.11 9.67 8.33
CA GLU A 84 -5.85 9.59 6.88
C GLU A 84 -5.81 8.17 6.33
N TYR A 85 -5.55 7.14 7.15
CA TYR A 85 -5.37 5.76 6.67
C TYR A 85 -6.55 5.29 5.80
N SER A 86 -7.78 5.56 6.23
CA SER A 86 -9.00 5.13 5.51
C SER A 86 -9.09 5.74 4.11
N LYS A 87 -8.67 6.99 3.94
CA LYS A 87 -8.72 7.69 2.63
C LYS A 87 -7.71 7.11 1.65
N TYR A 88 -6.52 6.76 2.13
CA TYR A 88 -5.52 6.08 1.33
C TYR A 88 -5.91 4.64 1.01
N GLU A 89 -6.51 3.91 1.96
CA GLU A 89 -7.05 2.57 1.74
C GLU A 89 -8.17 2.58 0.68
N GLU A 90 -9.09 3.54 0.73
CA GLU A 90 -10.15 3.70 -0.28
C GLU A 90 -9.58 4.02 -1.67
N SER A 91 -8.57 4.90 -1.72
CA SER A 91 -7.89 5.28 -2.96
C SER A 91 -7.13 4.10 -3.57
N GLN A 92 -6.43 3.34 -2.73
CA GLN A 92 -5.76 2.12 -3.15
C GLN A 92 -6.77 1.08 -3.64
N ALA A 93 -7.88 0.87 -2.95
CA ALA A 93 -8.87 -0.15 -3.31
C ALA A 93 -9.44 0.12 -4.72
N PHE A 94 -9.69 1.40 -5.04
CA PHE A 94 -10.09 1.81 -6.38
C PHE A 94 -9.00 1.52 -7.42
N SER A 95 -7.74 1.88 -7.13
CA SER A 95 -6.59 1.62 -8.01
C SER A 95 -6.38 0.11 -8.25
N PHE A 96 -6.44 -0.69 -7.19
CA PHE A 96 -6.34 -2.15 -7.25
C PHE A 96 -7.43 -2.77 -8.11
N ASP A 97 -8.67 -2.26 -8.03
CA ASP A 97 -9.76 -2.74 -8.87
C ASP A 97 -9.52 -2.48 -10.36
N LEU A 98 -8.99 -1.30 -10.71
CA LEU A 98 -8.60 -0.97 -12.08
C LEU A 98 -7.43 -1.83 -12.58
N GLU A 99 -6.40 -2.01 -11.75
CA GLU A 99 -5.26 -2.88 -12.06
C GLU A 99 -5.72 -4.33 -12.23
N CYS A 100 -6.65 -4.80 -11.40
CA CYS A 100 -7.24 -6.12 -11.56
C CYS A 100 -7.97 -6.25 -12.89
N ILE A 101 -8.75 -5.26 -13.32
CA ILE A 101 -9.41 -5.28 -14.64
C ILE A 101 -8.38 -5.32 -15.77
N LYS A 102 -7.29 -4.56 -15.65
CA LYS A 102 -6.22 -4.48 -16.65
C LYS A 102 -5.45 -5.79 -16.80
N TYR A 103 -5.09 -6.43 -15.69
CA TYR A 103 -4.33 -7.69 -15.70
C TYR A 103 -5.20 -8.94 -15.60
N PHE A 104 -6.52 -8.77 -15.57
CA PHE A 104 -7.42 -9.88 -15.73
C PHE A 104 -7.14 -10.48 -17.12
N PRO A 105 -6.82 -11.78 -17.20
CA PRO A 105 -5.86 -12.33 -18.16
C PRO A 105 -5.98 -11.76 -19.58
N GLU A 106 -5.01 -10.93 -20.00
CA GLU A 106 -4.89 -10.42 -21.38
C GLU A 106 -4.72 -11.57 -22.40
N ASP A 107 -4.18 -12.72 -21.98
CA ASP A 107 -3.79 -13.85 -22.86
C ASP A 107 -4.81 -14.99 -22.92
N SER A 108 -6.10 -14.69 -23.05
CA SER A 108 -7.04 -15.71 -23.54
C SER A 108 -7.94 -15.18 -24.65
N GLU A 109 -7.31 -14.85 -25.79
CA GLU A 109 -7.99 -14.73 -27.10
C GLU A 109 -8.85 -15.97 -27.44
N THR A 110 -8.71 -17.07 -26.71
CA THR A 110 -9.48 -18.31 -26.87
C THR A 110 -10.51 -18.60 -25.77
N SER A 111 -10.57 -17.84 -24.65
CA SER A 111 -11.47 -18.18 -23.53
C SER A 111 -12.50 -17.11 -23.15
N TYR A 112 -12.31 -15.82 -23.46
CA TYR A 112 -13.25 -14.78 -23.01
C TYR A 112 -14.37 -14.45 -23.98
N ASP A 113 -14.17 -14.65 -25.28
CA ASP A 113 -15.25 -14.56 -26.29
C ASP A 113 -16.37 -15.60 -26.06
N ALA A 114 -16.17 -16.55 -25.13
CA ALA A 114 -17.12 -17.58 -24.76
C ALA A 114 -17.85 -17.33 -23.41
N LEU A 115 -17.42 -16.35 -22.59
CA LEU A 115 -18.04 -16.10 -21.28
C LEU A 115 -19.20 -15.11 -21.40
N SER A 116 -20.34 -15.46 -20.82
CA SER A 116 -21.42 -14.50 -20.58
C SER A 116 -20.95 -13.39 -19.62
N GLY A 117 -21.57 -12.21 -19.68
CA GLY A 117 -21.23 -11.10 -18.79
C GLY A 117 -21.35 -11.43 -17.29
N PHE A 118 -22.15 -12.44 -16.93
CA PHE A 118 -22.22 -12.96 -15.56
C PHE A 118 -20.98 -13.78 -15.19
N GLU A 119 -20.54 -14.68 -16.07
CA GLU A 119 -19.35 -15.51 -15.85
C GLU A 119 -18.07 -14.67 -15.77
N TYR A 120 -17.96 -13.64 -16.63
CA TYR A 120 -16.86 -12.67 -16.53
C TYR A 120 -16.78 -12.03 -15.15
N LYS A 121 -17.92 -11.54 -14.63
CA LYS A 121 -17.97 -10.91 -13.31
C LYS A 121 -17.56 -11.89 -12.20
N VAL A 122 -18.01 -13.13 -12.26
CA VAL A 122 -17.66 -14.16 -11.28
C VAL A 122 -16.16 -14.45 -11.30
N GLU A 123 -15.56 -14.62 -12.48
CA GLU A 123 -14.12 -14.91 -12.60
C GLU A 123 -13.26 -13.70 -12.21
N LEU A 124 -13.69 -12.47 -12.53
CA LEU A 124 -13.02 -11.25 -12.07
C LEU A 124 -13.01 -11.13 -10.54
N GLU A 125 -14.15 -11.40 -9.88
CA GLU A 125 -14.20 -11.38 -8.41
C GLU A 125 -13.33 -12.47 -7.78
N LYS A 126 -13.23 -13.67 -8.38
CA LYS A 126 -12.29 -14.71 -7.94
C LYS A 126 -10.83 -14.25 -8.09
N PHE A 127 -10.51 -13.58 -9.20
CA PHE A 127 -9.18 -13.05 -9.44
C PHE A 127 -8.80 -11.93 -8.47
N LYS A 128 -9.72 -10.99 -8.21
CA LYS A 128 -9.54 -9.98 -7.17
C LYS A 128 -9.29 -10.64 -5.82
N ALA A 129 -10.14 -11.60 -5.44
CA ALA A 129 -10.04 -12.30 -4.16
C ALA A 129 -8.72 -13.06 -3.99
N SER A 130 -8.18 -13.67 -5.04
CA SER A 130 -6.89 -14.37 -4.98
C SER A 130 -5.68 -13.45 -4.78
N ARG A 131 -5.84 -12.15 -5.03
CA ARG A 131 -4.76 -11.16 -4.93
C ARG A 131 -4.85 -10.24 -3.71
N ARG A 132 -6.02 -10.15 -3.06
CA ARG A 132 -6.26 -9.24 -1.92
C ARG A 132 -5.24 -9.37 -0.79
N GLU A 133 -4.92 -10.59 -0.40
CA GLU A 133 -4.01 -10.85 0.73
C GLU A 133 -2.53 -10.92 0.31
N ILE A 134 -2.22 -10.70 -0.98
CA ILE A 134 -0.84 -10.63 -1.44
C ILE A 134 -0.23 -9.31 -0.96
N ASN A 135 0.95 -9.39 -0.32
CA ASN A 135 1.77 -8.22 -0.06
C ASN A 135 2.11 -7.54 -1.40
N ALA A 136 1.62 -6.31 -1.57
CA ALA A 136 1.92 -5.51 -2.74
C ALA A 136 3.20 -4.70 -2.56
N PHE A 137 3.62 -4.53 -1.30
CA PHE A 137 4.78 -3.73 -0.94
C PHE A 137 5.40 -4.24 0.38
N ASP A 138 6.72 -4.10 0.53
CA ASP A 138 7.40 -4.33 1.80
C ASP A 138 8.64 -3.42 1.94
N PHE A 139 8.82 -2.84 3.13
CA PHE A 139 9.99 -2.03 3.44
C PHE A 139 11.13 -2.94 3.86
N ILE A 140 12.07 -3.19 2.94
CA ILE A 140 13.29 -3.95 3.22
C ILE A 140 14.42 -2.92 3.43
N PHE A 141 14.73 -2.61 4.69
CA PHE A 141 15.80 -1.69 5.08
C PHE A 141 16.78 -2.37 6.03
#